data_AF-A0A8H3M7U3-F1
#
_entry.id   AF-A0A8H3M7U3-F1
#
_cell.length_a   1.000
_cell.length_b   1.000
_cell.length_c   1.000
_cell.angle_alpha   90.00
_cell.angle_beta   90.00
_cell.angle_gamma   90.00
#
_symmetry.space_group_name_H-M   'P 1'
#
loop_
_entity.id
_entity.type
_entity.pdbx_description
1 polymer ?
#
loop_
_entity_poly.entity_id
_entity_poly.type
_entity_poly.pdbx_seq_one_letter_code
_entity_poly.pdbx_strand_id
1 'polypeptide(L)'
;MKIHLLLITFLLIFANDVLSDHAFCLDFLPDPTNLSHKIQRPCPVVKSSDADRKRAISVATPANNSDMFTVSFSCLVENEKPDLCRKVENAFYTAGQIISSSIKFNTPLVVNASLVDFCKSAGICQSGTGRLTLGGAGPSRFIPIEKDQRVYPQPLLKQLDIENHLEYSPYDINALFNSEGNYWFEEDGPIKPDQSDFLFVILHELIHGLGFCSGWDDHSEFLGIKNMITPAPLLLTTSTGQVIFGGFREFIFDKFVILLSDGTYLSNFTTELNKFSGIGTIHNSMNDFLHYFINTFPSSPEYQITQKMMNISTTSKSLGILSLNKTDIKDAFILETSLIPYLPKSSISHCDYTTYTKSSDFLMRYLQDPGVSLKKSIHLGGNYENGPIGPKLAETLSLIGYQIQNLPNPFKNDKKKL
;
A
#
# COMPACT_ATOMS: atom_id res chain seq x y z
N MET A 1 -0.10 10.60 -54.89
CA MET A 1 -0.96 10.89 -53.72
C MET A 1 -1.28 9.66 -52.86
N LYS A 2 -1.50 8.45 -53.42
CA LYS A 2 -1.80 7.23 -52.62
C LYS A 2 -0.62 6.65 -51.83
N ILE A 3 0.62 6.84 -52.28
CA ILE A 3 1.83 6.29 -51.61
C ILE A 3 2.17 7.07 -50.33
N HIS A 4 1.94 8.39 -50.28
CA HIS A 4 2.17 9.19 -49.08
C HIS A 4 1.16 8.91 -47.96
N LEU A 5 -0.08 8.54 -48.30
CA LEU A 5 -1.09 8.19 -47.30
C LEU A 5 -0.77 6.86 -46.62
N LEU A 6 -0.27 5.86 -47.37
CA LEU A 6 0.17 4.58 -46.84
C LEU A 6 1.40 4.72 -45.92
N LEU A 7 2.37 5.57 -46.25
CA LEU A 7 3.53 5.82 -45.38
C LEU A 7 3.15 6.51 -44.06
N ILE A 8 2.21 7.46 -44.09
CA ILE A 8 1.73 8.14 -42.87
C ILE A 8 0.93 7.17 -41.98
N THR A 9 0.14 6.26 -42.58
CA THR A 9 -0.59 5.25 -41.81
C THR A 9 0.36 4.21 -41.20
N PHE A 10 1.42 3.82 -41.92
CA PHE A 10 2.43 2.88 -41.42
C PHE A 10 3.31 3.50 -40.31
N LEU A 11 3.68 4.79 -40.43
CA LEU A 11 4.38 5.53 -39.38
C LEU A 11 3.52 5.75 -38.13
N LEU A 12 2.21 5.93 -38.27
CA LEU A 12 1.28 6.04 -37.13
C LEU A 12 1.04 4.69 -36.43
N ILE A 13 1.06 3.58 -37.17
CA ILE A 13 0.97 2.22 -36.59
C ILE A 13 2.27 1.89 -35.83
N PHE A 14 3.44 2.16 -36.41
CA PHE A 14 4.71 1.96 -35.72
C PHE A 14 4.94 2.93 -34.55
N ALA A 15 4.44 4.16 -34.60
CA ALA A 15 4.52 5.08 -33.45
C ALA A 15 3.66 4.62 -32.27
N ASN A 16 2.52 3.98 -32.52
CA ASN A 16 1.69 3.37 -31.47
C ASN A 16 2.30 2.08 -30.91
N ASP A 17 2.97 1.27 -31.74
CA ASP A 17 3.63 0.05 -31.26
C ASP A 17 4.93 0.35 -30.47
N VAL A 18 5.68 1.40 -30.83
CA VAL A 18 6.91 1.79 -30.11
C VAL A 18 6.63 2.46 -28.75
N LEU A 19 5.46 3.10 -28.59
CA LEU A 19 5.02 3.62 -27.28
C LEU A 19 4.47 2.53 -26.35
N SER A 20 4.19 1.32 -26.86
CA SER A 20 3.70 0.18 -26.06
C SER A 20 4.82 -0.61 -25.34
N ASP A 21 6.09 -0.40 -25.71
CA ASP A 21 7.24 -1.18 -25.21
C ASP A 21 7.90 -0.61 -23.93
N HIS A 22 7.37 0.48 -23.38
CA HIS A 22 8.03 1.24 -22.31
C HIS A 22 7.15 1.49 -21.09
N ALA A 23 6.15 0.65 -20.84
CA ALA A 23 5.38 0.75 -19.60
C ALA A 23 6.24 0.34 -18.39
N PHE A 24 6.28 1.21 -17.38
CA PHE A 24 7.06 1.02 -16.16
C PHE A 24 6.16 0.85 -14.95
N CYS A 25 6.55 -0.06 -14.08
CA CYS A 25 5.92 -0.30 -12.79
C CYS A 25 6.89 0.05 -11.67
N LEU A 26 6.33 0.32 -10.49
CA LEU A 26 7.08 0.62 -9.28
C LEU A 26 7.12 -0.63 -8.42
N ASP A 27 8.24 -1.34 -8.43
CA ASP A 27 8.44 -2.49 -7.55
C ASP A 27 9.07 -2.01 -6.25
N PHE A 28 8.53 -2.48 -5.14
CA PHE A 28 9.24 -2.37 -3.87
C PHE A 28 10.33 -3.43 -3.85
N LEU A 29 11.56 -3.03 -3.54
CA LEU A 29 12.61 -4.00 -3.20
C LEU A 29 12.12 -4.90 -2.05
N PRO A 30 12.70 -6.10 -1.85
CA PRO A 30 12.16 -7.13 -0.94
C PRO A 30 12.04 -6.72 0.54
N ASP A 31 12.47 -5.50 0.89
CA ASP A 31 12.31 -4.92 2.21
C ASP A 31 11.07 -3.99 2.25
N PRO A 32 9.88 -4.52 2.60
CA PRO A 32 8.68 -3.71 2.77
C PRO A 32 8.77 -2.73 3.95
N THR A 33 9.79 -2.87 4.81
CA THR A 33 10.04 -1.90 5.90
C THR A 33 10.69 -0.62 5.37
N ASN A 34 11.21 -0.61 4.14
CA ASN A 34 11.77 0.56 3.48
C ASN A 34 11.00 0.96 2.20
N LEU A 35 9.85 1.60 2.39
CA LEU A 35 9.02 2.09 1.27
C LEU A 35 9.62 3.26 0.45
N SER A 36 10.72 3.86 0.89
CA SER A 36 11.39 4.95 0.14
C SER A 36 12.21 4.40 -1.04
N HIS A 37 12.55 3.11 -1.03
CA HIS A 37 13.36 2.45 -2.05
C HIS A 37 12.50 1.69 -3.06
N LYS A 38 11.88 2.44 -3.97
CA LYS A 38 11.15 1.90 -5.14
C LYS A 38 12.10 1.79 -6.32
N ILE A 39 12.00 0.68 -7.07
CA ILE A 39 12.72 0.50 -8.33
C ILE A 39 11.74 0.50 -9.49
N GLN A 40 12.08 1.23 -10.55
CA GLN A 40 11.34 1.12 -11.81
C GLN A 40 11.71 -0.20 -12.49
N ARG A 41 10.68 -0.94 -12.91
CA ARG A 41 10.83 -2.18 -13.67
C ARG A 41 9.99 -2.10 -14.93
N PRO A 42 10.51 -2.53 -16.09
CA PRO A 42 9.68 -2.74 -17.27
C PRO A 42 8.54 -3.71 -16.93
N CYS A 43 7.32 -3.37 -17.35
CA CYS A 43 6.14 -4.21 -17.21
C CYS A 43 5.26 -4.02 -18.45
N PRO A 44 5.46 -4.79 -19.52
CA PRO A 44 4.74 -4.61 -20.77
C PRO A 44 3.23 -4.82 -20.59
N VAL A 45 2.44 -4.26 -21.50
CA VAL A 45 1.00 -4.52 -21.55
C VAL A 45 0.78 -5.98 -21.96
N VAL A 46 0.03 -6.72 -21.15
CA VAL A 46 -0.37 -8.11 -21.40
C VAL A 46 -1.88 -8.23 -21.53
N LYS A 47 -2.31 -9.25 -22.29
CA LYS A 47 -3.73 -9.63 -22.39
C LYS A 47 -4.01 -10.82 -21.50
N SER A 48 -4.98 -10.68 -20.60
CA SER A 48 -5.48 -11.79 -19.79
C SER A 48 -6.17 -12.83 -20.69
N SER A 49 -5.52 -13.97 -20.97
CA SER A 49 -6.12 -15.05 -21.77
C SER A 49 -7.19 -15.81 -20.99
N ASP A 50 -8.23 -16.31 -21.66
CA ASP A 50 -9.27 -17.15 -21.02
C ASP A 50 -8.70 -18.44 -20.39
N ALA A 51 -7.58 -18.92 -20.92
CA ALA A 51 -6.86 -20.07 -20.37
C ALA A 51 -6.12 -19.70 -19.07
N ASP A 52 -5.50 -18.52 -19.01
CA ASP A 52 -4.84 -18.01 -17.80
C ASP A 52 -5.86 -17.65 -16.72
N ARG A 53 -7.03 -17.12 -17.10
CA ARG A 53 -8.16 -16.92 -16.17
C ARG A 53 -8.65 -18.24 -15.58
N LYS A 54 -8.83 -19.29 -16.40
CA LYS A 54 -9.23 -20.63 -15.92
C LYS A 54 -8.13 -21.33 -15.12
N ARG A 55 -6.86 -21.12 -15.46
CA ARG A 55 -5.71 -21.70 -14.77
C ARG A 55 -5.41 -21.01 -13.44
N ALA A 56 -5.58 -19.70 -13.36
CA ALA A 56 -5.57 -18.94 -12.10
C ALA A 56 -6.76 -19.25 -11.20
N ILE A 57 -7.81 -19.92 -11.70
CA ILE A 57 -8.90 -20.48 -10.89
C ILE A 57 -8.59 -21.93 -10.48
N SER A 58 -7.88 -22.71 -11.31
CA SER A 58 -7.60 -24.14 -11.04
C SER A 58 -6.32 -24.42 -10.25
N VAL A 59 -5.25 -23.63 -10.44
CA VAL A 59 -3.98 -23.68 -9.66
C VAL A 59 -4.18 -23.05 -8.27
N ALA A 60 -5.22 -22.23 -8.17
CA ALA A 60 -5.67 -21.48 -7.01
C ALA A 60 -6.53 -22.24 -6.02
N THR A 61 -6.99 -23.44 -6.35
CA THR A 61 -7.83 -24.22 -5.43
C THR A 61 -6.95 -24.65 -4.27
N PRO A 62 -7.05 -24.02 -3.09
CA PRO A 62 -6.32 -24.49 -1.94
C PRO A 62 -6.94 -25.83 -1.56
N ALA A 63 -6.20 -26.68 -0.84
CA ALA A 63 -6.76 -27.93 -0.32
C ALA A 63 -8.03 -27.71 0.55
N ASN A 64 -8.28 -26.45 0.95
CA ASN A 64 -9.47 -25.98 1.63
C ASN A 64 -10.05 -24.76 0.90
N ASN A 65 -11.29 -24.84 0.40
CA ASN A 65 -11.96 -23.86 -0.48
C ASN A 65 -12.15 -22.41 0.07
N SER A 66 -11.51 -22.03 1.18
CA SER A 66 -11.75 -20.76 1.89
C SER A 66 -10.55 -19.80 1.93
N ASP A 67 -9.32 -20.22 1.65
CA ASP A 67 -8.13 -19.37 1.73
C ASP A 67 -7.66 -18.88 0.35
N MET A 68 -7.72 -17.58 0.10
CA MET A 68 -7.30 -16.97 -1.17
C MET A 68 -5.87 -16.45 -1.14
N PHE A 69 -5.06 -16.84 -0.14
CA PHE A 69 -3.65 -16.49 -0.05
C PHE A 69 -2.77 -17.73 -0.22
N THR A 70 -1.80 -17.65 -1.14
CA THR A 70 -0.73 -18.64 -1.27
C THR A 70 0.55 -18.01 -0.74
N VAL A 71 1.09 -18.55 0.36
CA VAL A 71 2.28 -17.99 1.00
C VAL A 71 3.53 -18.79 0.62
N SER A 72 4.47 -18.09 -0.02
CA SER A 72 5.85 -18.55 -0.20
C SER A 72 6.66 -18.07 1.00
N PHE A 73 6.77 -18.90 2.03
CA PHE A 73 7.42 -18.55 3.30
C PHE A 73 8.90 -18.98 3.32
N SER A 74 9.77 -18.09 3.78
CA SER A 74 11.20 -18.36 4.01
C SER A 74 11.58 -18.00 5.45
N CYS A 75 12.00 -18.98 6.26
CA CYS A 75 12.49 -18.74 7.61
C CYS A 75 14.03 -18.75 7.64
N LEU A 76 14.67 -17.60 7.84
CA LEU A 76 16.14 -17.52 7.88
C LEU A 76 16.72 -17.90 9.24
N VAL A 77 15.86 -18.14 10.24
CA VAL A 77 16.24 -18.59 11.59
C VAL A 77 15.81 -20.03 11.86
N GLU A 78 15.46 -20.82 10.84
CA GLU A 78 14.97 -22.20 10.99
C GLU A 78 15.92 -23.08 11.82
N ASN A 79 17.23 -22.94 11.60
CA ASN A 79 18.23 -23.71 12.34
C ASN A 79 18.32 -23.33 13.83
N GLU A 80 17.94 -22.10 14.19
CA GLU A 80 18.03 -21.55 15.56
C GLU A 80 16.68 -21.62 16.30
N LYS A 81 15.58 -21.41 15.59
CA LYS A 81 14.22 -21.24 16.14
C LYS A 81 13.16 -21.99 15.29
N PRO A 82 13.27 -23.32 15.10
CA PRO A 82 12.37 -24.07 14.21
C PRO A 82 10.90 -24.04 14.66
N ASP A 83 10.65 -24.08 15.97
CA ASP A 83 9.28 -23.97 16.51
C ASP A 83 8.64 -22.61 16.21
N LEU A 84 9.43 -21.54 16.19
CA LEU A 84 8.93 -20.21 15.81
C LEU A 84 8.55 -20.20 14.33
N CYS A 85 9.39 -20.72 13.45
CA CYS A 85 9.14 -20.78 12.01
C CYS A 85 7.84 -21.51 11.68
N ARG A 86 7.62 -22.70 12.28
CA ARG A 86 6.37 -23.45 12.13
C ARG A 86 5.14 -22.64 12.58
N LYS A 87 5.23 -21.97 13.74
CA LYS A 87 4.12 -21.16 14.27
C LYS A 87 3.80 -19.96 13.38
N VAL A 88 4.84 -19.31 12.85
CA VAL A 88 4.71 -18.19 11.89
C VAL A 88 4.03 -18.67 10.60
N GLU A 89 4.47 -19.79 10.04
CA GLU A 89 3.85 -20.38 8.85
C GLU A 89 2.37 -20.71 9.07
N ASN A 90 2.03 -21.34 10.21
CA ASN A 90 0.64 -21.62 10.59
C ASN A 90 -0.22 -20.35 10.76
N ALA A 91 0.36 -19.30 11.32
CA ALA A 91 -0.32 -18.03 11.51
C ALA A 91 -0.63 -17.34 10.16
N PHE A 92 0.22 -17.50 9.14
CA PHE A 92 -0.08 -17.02 7.78
C PHE A 92 -1.31 -17.69 7.18
N TYR A 93 -1.46 -19.01 7.30
CA TYR A 93 -2.66 -19.71 6.84
C TYR A 93 -3.93 -19.19 7.54
N THR A 94 -3.83 -18.97 8.85
CA THR A 94 -4.96 -18.43 9.64
C THR A 94 -5.31 -17.01 9.20
N ALA A 95 -4.31 -16.16 8.95
CA ALA A 95 -4.51 -14.80 8.47
C ALA A 95 -5.16 -14.79 7.07
N GLY A 96 -4.70 -15.65 6.16
CA GLY A 96 -5.27 -15.82 4.82
C GLY A 96 -6.75 -16.19 4.85
N GLN A 97 -7.13 -17.14 5.71
CA GLN A 97 -8.53 -17.53 5.93
C GLN A 97 -9.38 -16.38 6.49
N ILE A 98 -8.88 -15.65 7.48
CA ILE A 98 -9.61 -14.50 8.08
C ILE A 98 -9.87 -13.44 7.00
N ILE A 99 -8.86 -13.03 6.24
CA ILE A 99 -9.02 -12.00 5.21
C ILE A 99 -9.96 -12.49 4.10
N SER A 100 -9.80 -13.74 3.66
CA SER A 100 -10.63 -14.34 2.61
C SER A 100 -12.09 -14.52 3.02
N SER A 101 -12.37 -14.64 4.32
CA SER A 101 -13.74 -14.67 4.85
C SER A 101 -14.44 -13.30 4.78
N SER A 102 -13.68 -12.20 4.74
CA SER A 102 -14.23 -10.84 4.69
C SER A 102 -14.24 -10.26 3.27
N ILE A 103 -13.22 -10.58 2.48
CA ILE A 103 -13.00 -10.03 1.14
C ILE A 103 -13.21 -11.13 0.09
N LYS A 104 -14.04 -10.84 -0.91
CA LYS A 104 -14.24 -11.70 -2.06
C LYS A 104 -13.14 -11.45 -3.09
N PHE A 105 -12.17 -12.34 -3.14
CA PHE A 105 -11.15 -12.36 -4.19
C PHE A 105 -11.64 -13.14 -5.41
N ASN A 106 -11.31 -12.64 -6.60
CA ASN A 106 -11.56 -13.32 -7.88
C ASN A 106 -10.40 -14.25 -8.25
N THR A 107 -9.20 -13.95 -7.77
CA THR A 107 -7.99 -14.75 -7.97
C THR A 107 -7.14 -14.73 -6.70
N PRO A 108 -6.48 -15.83 -6.31
CA PRO A 108 -5.62 -15.81 -5.14
C PRO A 108 -4.45 -14.86 -5.26
N LEU A 109 -4.02 -14.37 -4.10
CA LEU A 109 -2.87 -13.52 -3.94
C LEU A 109 -1.66 -14.35 -3.50
N VAL A 110 -0.52 -14.13 -4.13
CA VAL A 110 0.74 -14.80 -3.78
C VAL A 110 1.56 -13.89 -2.88
N VAL A 111 1.84 -14.34 -1.65
CA VAL A 111 2.62 -13.58 -0.67
C VAL A 111 4.04 -14.14 -0.62
N ASN A 112 5.04 -13.27 -0.82
CA ASN A 112 6.43 -13.55 -0.51
C ASN A 112 6.70 -13.12 0.95
N ALA A 113 6.79 -14.08 1.85
CA ALA A 113 6.93 -13.84 3.27
C ALA A 113 8.29 -14.32 3.79
N SER A 114 8.92 -13.54 4.66
CA SER A 114 10.16 -13.97 5.31
C SER A 114 10.19 -13.63 6.80
N LEU A 115 10.75 -14.54 7.60
CA LEU A 115 11.09 -14.30 9.01
C LEU A 115 12.60 -14.19 9.15
N VAL A 116 13.09 -13.03 9.55
CA VAL A 116 14.53 -12.71 9.58
C VAL A 116 14.89 -11.89 10.81
N ASP A 117 16.15 -11.91 11.21
CA ASP A 117 16.67 -11.01 12.25
C ASP A 117 16.91 -9.63 11.63
N PHE A 118 16.08 -8.64 11.97
CA PHE A 118 16.18 -7.30 11.36
C PHE A 118 17.48 -6.58 11.71
N CYS A 119 18.04 -6.85 12.88
CA CYS A 119 19.30 -6.26 13.31
C CYS A 119 20.45 -6.82 12.48
N LYS A 120 20.50 -8.15 12.26
CA LYS A 120 21.53 -8.79 11.42
C LYS A 120 21.34 -8.47 9.93
N SER A 121 20.11 -8.46 9.43
CA SER A 121 19.83 -8.35 8.00
C SER A 121 19.77 -6.90 7.50
N ALA A 122 19.29 -5.96 8.31
CA ALA A 122 19.02 -4.58 7.89
C ALA A 122 19.63 -3.52 8.83
N GLY A 123 20.30 -3.92 9.91
CA GLY A 123 20.81 -2.98 10.93
C GLY A 123 19.70 -2.31 11.74
N ILE A 124 18.45 -2.77 11.61
CA ILE A 124 17.28 -2.25 12.33
C ILE A 124 17.20 -2.99 13.66
N CYS A 125 18.01 -2.55 14.62
CA CYS A 125 18.07 -3.12 15.96
C CYS A 125 17.09 -2.40 16.91
N GLN A 126 16.83 -2.99 18.08
CA GLN A 126 16.01 -2.36 19.10
C GLN A 126 16.58 -0.96 19.44
N SER A 127 15.76 0.07 19.26
CA SER A 127 16.18 1.44 19.58
C SER A 127 16.26 1.61 21.11
N GLY A 128 17.05 2.58 21.59
CA GLY A 128 17.13 2.93 23.01
C GLY A 128 15.80 3.36 23.66
N THR A 129 14.73 3.52 22.87
CA THR A 129 13.35 3.75 23.34
C THR A 129 12.58 2.48 23.69
N GLY A 130 13.19 1.30 23.48
CA GLY A 130 12.60 -0.02 23.76
C GLY A 130 11.63 -0.54 22.69
N ARG A 131 11.27 0.28 21.69
CA ARG A 131 10.39 -0.13 20.59
C ARG A 131 11.17 -0.94 19.53
N LEU A 132 10.60 -2.08 19.17
CA LEU A 132 11.10 -3.01 18.16
C LEU A 132 10.10 -3.08 17.01
N THR A 133 10.57 -2.93 15.77
CA THR A 133 9.75 -3.20 14.58
C THR A 133 9.48 -4.70 14.48
N LEU A 134 8.22 -5.10 14.54
CA LEU A 134 7.80 -6.51 14.52
C LEU A 134 7.68 -7.05 13.08
N GLY A 135 7.24 -6.21 12.15
CA GLY A 135 7.13 -6.59 10.76
C GLY A 135 6.82 -5.41 9.86
N GLY A 136 6.65 -5.72 8.58
CA GLY A 136 6.21 -4.81 7.54
C GLY A 136 5.70 -5.61 6.36
N ALA A 137 4.60 -5.19 5.73
CA ALA A 137 4.24 -5.68 4.42
C ALA A 137 3.69 -4.58 3.51
N GLY A 138 3.78 -4.83 2.21
CA GLY A 138 3.27 -3.93 1.20
C GLY A 138 3.06 -4.64 -0.14
N PRO A 139 2.33 -4.01 -1.07
CA PRO A 139 2.22 -4.52 -2.43
C PRO A 139 3.60 -4.69 -3.05
N SER A 140 3.89 -5.85 -3.65
CA SER A 140 5.17 -6.10 -4.33
C SER A 140 5.37 -5.15 -5.51
N ARG A 141 4.27 -4.76 -6.15
CA ARG A 141 4.23 -3.87 -7.32
C ARG A 141 3.09 -2.88 -7.21
N PHE A 142 3.40 -1.66 -7.62
CA PHE A 142 2.47 -0.57 -7.80
C PHE A 142 2.47 -0.14 -9.27
N ILE A 143 1.27 0.05 -9.81
CA ILE A 143 1.02 0.28 -11.23
C ILE A 143 0.42 1.67 -11.40
N PRO A 144 1.12 2.60 -12.06
CA PRO A 144 0.55 3.90 -12.42
C PRO A 144 -0.60 3.73 -13.43
N ILE A 145 -1.73 4.37 -13.16
CA ILE A 145 -2.89 4.45 -14.05
C ILE A 145 -3.03 5.91 -14.48
N GLU A 146 -2.49 6.23 -15.66
CA GLU A 146 -2.37 7.62 -16.14
C GLU A 146 -3.72 8.35 -16.22
N LYS A 147 -4.80 7.65 -16.61
CA LYS A 147 -6.13 8.23 -16.72
C LYS A 147 -6.68 8.74 -15.38
N ASP A 148 -6.31 8.11 -14.28
CA ASP A 148 -6.71 8.51 -12.93
C ASP A 148 -5.59 9.31 -12.21
N GLN A 149 -4.42 9.47 -12.86
CA GLN A 149 -3.20 10.08 -12.31
C GLN A 149 -2.82 9.54 -10.93
N ARG A 150 -3.06 8.26 -10.70
CA ARG A 150 -2.83 7.57 -9.43
C ARG A 150 -2.09 6.27 -9.63
N VAL A 151 -1.56 5.75 -8.54
CA VAL A 151 -0.86 4.48 -8.51
C VAL A 151 -1.70 3.47 -7.72
N TYR A 152 -1.86 2.28 -8.31
CA TYR A 152 -2.70 1.23 -7.78
C TYR A 152 -1.83 0.05 -7.33
N PRO A 153 -2.12 -0.57 -6.17
CA PRO A 153 -1.46 -1.78 -5.74
C PRO A 153 -1.85 -2.94 -6.67
N GLN A 154 -0.88 -3.71 -7.14
CA GLN A 154 -1.14 -4.90 -7.96
C GLN A 154 -2.17 -5.87 -7.34
N PRO A 155 -2.11 -6.19 -6.03
CA PRO A 155 -3.10 -7.06 -5.39
C PRO A 155 -4.55 -6.65 -5.65
N LEU A 156 -4.83 -5.35 -5.78
CA LEU A 156 -6.15 -4.80 -6.08
C LEU A 156 -6.47 -4.95 -7.58
N LEU A 157 -5.57 -4.52 -8.47
CA LEU A 157 -5.80 -4.55 -9.92
C LEU A 157 -6.10 -5.97 -10.41
N LYS A 158 -5.42 -6.96 -9.83
CA LYS A 158 -5.64 -8.38 -10.10
C LYS A 158 -7.08 -8.83 -9.80
N GLN A 159 -7.79 -8.14 -8.90
CA GLN A 159 -9.21 -8.43 -8.58
C GLN A 159 -10.21 -7.75 -9.51
N LEU A 160 -9.80 -6.80 -10.34
CA LEU A 160 -10.73 -5.98 -11.14
C LEU A 160 -11.10 -6.58 -12.50
N ASP A 161 -10.54 -7.73 -12.87
CA ASP A 161 -10.79 -8.45 -14.14
C ASP A 161 -10.58 -7.55 -15.37
N ILE A 162 -9.45 -6.84 -15.38
CA ILE A 162 -9.05 -5.94 -16.47
C ILE A 162 -8.44 -6.78 -17.60
N GLU A 163 -8.97 -6.65 -18.81
CA GLU A 163 -8.54 -7.48 -19.94
C GLU A 163 -7.12 -7.15 -20.43
N ASN A 164 -6.81 -5.86 -20.58
CA ASN A 164 -5.49 -5.36 -20.95
C ASN A 164 -4.90 -4.65 -19.74
N HIS A 165 -3.83 -5.18 -19.18
CA HIS A 165 -3.19 -4.62 -17.99
C HIS A 165 -1.68 -4.70 -18.12
N LEU A 166 -0.94 -3.95 -17.31
CA LEU A 166 0.51 -4.12 -17.21
C LEU A 166 0.82 -5.47 -16.58
N GLU A 167 1.91 -6.08 -17.01
CA GLU A 167 2.40 -7.33 -16.46
C GLU A 167 2.54 -7.24 -14.93
N TYR A 168 2.05 -8.27 -14.24
CA TYR A 168 2.14 -8.38 -12.80
C TYR A 168 3.47 -9.00 -12.37
N SER A 169 3.99 -8.58 -11.23
CA SER A 169 5.08 -9.26 -10.52
C SER A 169 4.64 -10.69 -10.13
N PRO A 170 5.58 -11.65 -10.04
CA PRO A 170 5.29 -13.02 -9.59
C PRO A 170 4.64 -13.09 -8.20
N TYR A 171 4.98 -12.14 -7.33
CA TYR A 171 4.38 -11.97 -6.02
C TYR A 171 3.49 -10.73 -6.01
N ASP A 172 2.39 -10.82 -5.27
CA ASP A 172 1.42 -9.74 -5.08
C ASP A 172 1.77 -8.90 -3.85
N ILE A 173 2.20 -9.54 -2.76
CA ILE A 173 2.56 -8.89 -1.49
C ILE A 173 3.96 -9.36 -1.05
N ASN A 174 4.81 -8.43 -0.62
CA ASN A 174 6.04 -8.72 0.09
C ASN A 174 5.83 -8.46 1.58
N ALA A 175 6.19 -9.42 2.43
CA ALA A 175 6.04 -9.33 3.87
C ALA A 175 7.31 -9.79 4.59
N LEU A 176 7.75 -9.03 5.59
CA LEU A 176 8.98 -9.28 6.33
C LEU A 176 8.69 -9.13 7.83
N PHE A 177 9.07 -10.13 8.62
CA PHE A 177 8.82 -10.19 10.05
C PHE A 177 10.12 -10.40 10.82
N ASN A 178 10.22 -9.77 11.98
CA ASN A 178 11.43 -9.75 12.79
C ASN A 178 11.47 -10.96 13.73
N SER A 179 12.47 -11.83 13.60
CA SER A 179 12.66 -13.02 14.44
C SER A 179 12.97 -12.72 15.92
N GLU A 180 13.35 -11.48 16.24
CA GLU A 180 13.65 -11.04 17.60
C GLU A 180 12.42 -10.48 18.33
N GLY A 181 11.25 -10.48 17.68
CA GLY A 181 10.00 -10.13 18.33
C GLY A 181 9.61 -11.12 19.43
N ASN A 182 9.14 -10.58 20.56
CA ASN A 182 8.58 -11.38 21.65
C ASN A 182 7.13 -11.78 21.33
N TYR A 183 6.97 -12.74 20.45
CA TYR A 183 5.66 -13.13 19.95
C TYR A 183 4.93 -14.08 20.89
N TRP A 184 3.60 -14.00 20.81
CA TRP A 184 2.67 -14.96 21.37
C TRP A 184 1.81 -15.56 20.26
N PHE A 185 1.58 -16.87 20.38
CA PHE A 185 0.68 -17.64 19.52
C PHE A 185 -0.41 -18.30 20.37
N GLU A 186 -1.59 -18.57 19.79
CA GLU A 186 -2.73 -19.11 20.55
C GLU A 186 -2.44 -20.45 21.24
N GLU A 187 -1.52 -21.25 20.68
CA GLU A 187 -1.05 -22.51 21.27
C GLU A 187 -0.11 -22.34 22.48
N ASP A 188 0.34 -21.12 22.81
CA ASP A 188 1.29 -20.85 23.92
C ASP A 188 0.61 -20.69 25.29
N GLY A 189 -0.73 -20.75 25.36
CA GLY A 189 -1.48 -20.47 26.58
C GLY A 189 -1.76 -18.97 26.76
N PRO A 190 -1.91 -18.44 28.00
CA PRO A 190 -2.21 -17.03 28.21
C PRO A 190 -1.08 -16.09 27.76
N ILE A 191 -1.42 -15.05 26.99
CA ILE A 191 -0.49 -14.01 26.56
C ILE A 191 0.07 -13.22 27.76
N LYS A 192 1.39 -12.96 27.75
CA LYS A 192 2.06 -12.16 28.79
C LYS A 192 2.05 -10.66 28.45
N PRO A 193 2.16 -9.77 29.46
CA PRO A 193 2.08 -8.32 29.26
C PRO A 193 3.11 -7.72 28.28
N ASP A 194 4.23 -8.39 28.04
CA ASP A 194 5.33 -7.97 27.17
C ASP A 194 5.33 -8.64 25.80
N GLN A 195 4.36 -9.53 25.54
CA GLN A 195 4.25 -10.26 24.29
C GLN A 195 3.31 -9.58 23.29
N SER A 196 3.61 -9.77 22.01
CA SER A 196 2.76 -9.32 20.90
C SER A 196 2.09 -10.52 20.23
N ASP A 197 0.76 -10.48 20.08
CA ASP A 197 0.03 -11.50 19.33
C ASP A 197 0.45 -11.46 17.86
N PHE A 198 1.07 -12.53 17.37
CA PHE A 198 1.64 -12.56 16.02
C PHE A 198 0.57 -12.56 14.92
N LEU A 199 -0.59 -13.17 15.15
CA LEU A 199 -1.68 -13.20 14.17
C LEU A 199 -2.23 -11.79 13.93
N PHE A 200 -2.32 -10.97 14.98
CA PHE A 200 -2.61 -9.55 14.84
C PHE A 200 -1.60 -8.86 13.91
N VAL A 201 -0.30 -9.07 14.12
CA VAL A 201 0.75 -8.44 13.31
C VAL A 201 0.61 -8.87 11.84
N ILE A 202 0.48 -10.16 11.55
CA ILE A 202 0.31 -10.62 10.16
C ILE A 202 -0.92 -9.98 9.51
N LEU A 203 -2.06 -9.99 10.20
CA LEU A 203 -3.29 -9.41 9.65
C LEU A 203 -3.10 -7.92 9.34
N HIS A 204 -2.54 -7.17 10.28
CA HIS A 204 -2.22 -5.75 10.11
C HIS A 204 -1.36 -5.50 8.87
N GLU A 205 -0.25 -6.23 8.76
CA GLU A 205 0.68 -6.08 7.65
C GLU A 205 0.05 -6.50 6.31
N LEU A 206 -0.68 -7.61 6.27
CA LEU A 206 -1.34 -8.05 5.03
C LEU A 206 -2.40 -7.04 4.54
N ILE A 207 -3.08 -6.32 5.43
CA ILE A 207 -3.98 -5.22 5.03
C ILE A 207 -3.20 -4.05 4.41
N HIS A 208 -1.99 -3.71 4.90
CA HIS A 208 -1.09 -2.81 4.17
C HIS A 208 -0.71 -3.40 2.80
N GLY A 209 -0.45 -4.71 2.73
CA GLY A 209 -0.23 -5.44 1.48
C GLY A 209 -1.37 -5.32 0.47
N LEU A 210 -2.62 -5.18 0.92
CA LEU A 210 -3.78 -4.91 0.07
C LEU A 210 -3.91 -3.44 -0.35
N GLY A 211 -3.07 -2.55 0.16
CA GLY A 211 -3.03 -1.13 -0.22
C GLY A 211 -3.77 -0.19 0.72
N PHE A 212 -3.98 -0.57 1.99
CA PHE A 212 -4.29 0.40 3.03
C PHE A 212 -3.02 1.19 3.36
N CYS A 213 -2.66 2.16 2.53
CA CYS A 213 -1.49 3.01 2.76
C CYS A 213 -1.61 4.30 1.96
N SER A 214 -1.09 5.39 2.51
CA SER A 214 -1.06 6.69 1.85
C SER A 214 0.23 6.86 1.05
N GLY A 215 0.12 7.53 -0.11
CA GLY A 215 1.29 8.02 -0.83
C GLY A 215 1.86 9.31 -0.24
N TRP A 216 1.08 10.02 0.59
CA TRP A 216 1.51 11.22 1.32
C TRP A 216 2.42 10.80 2.48
N ASP A 217 3.72 11.10 2.36
CA ASP A 217 4.70 10.75 3.37
C ASP A 217 5.86 11.77 3.39
N ASP A 218 6.78 11.58 4.35
CA ASP A 218 8.07 12.27 4.38
C ASP A 218 9.03 11.59 3.40
N HIS A 219 9.20 12.20 2.22
CA HIS A 219 10.13 11.75 1.18
C HIS A 219 11.49 12.46 1.24
N SER A 220 11.86 13.04 2.38
CA SER A 220 13.06 13.87 2.52
C SER A 220 14.37 13.15 2.26
N GLU A 221 14.47 11.86 2.57
CA GLU A 221 15.65 11.03 2.24
C GLU A 221 15.91 10.99 0.74
N PHE A 222 14.83 10.93 -0.06
CA PHE A 222 14.90 10.88 -1.51
C PHE A 222 15.02 12.27 -2.14
N LEU A 223 14.21 13.24 -1.69
CA LEU A 223 14.09 14.57 -2.29
C LEU A 223 15.11 15.59 -1.75
N GLY A 224 15.80 15.29 -0.64
CA GLY A 224 16.81 16.16 -0.05
C GLY A 224 16.26 17.38 0.70
N ILE A 225 14.94 17.52 0.86
CA ILE A 225 14.29 18.60 1.61
C ILE A 225 13.56 18.01 2.81
N LYS A 226 13.92 18.45 4.02
CA LYS A 226 13.30 18.01 5.28
C LYS A 226 11.99 18.73 5.59
N ASN A 227 11.22 18.16 6.50
CA ASN A 227 10.00 18.75 7.06
C ASN A 227 8.92 19.05 6.00
N MET A 228 8.77 18.16 5.04
CA MET A 228 7.86 18.28 3.91
C MET A 228 7.06 16.98 3.79
N ILE A 229 5.75 17.09 3.63
CA ILE A 229 4.87 15.95 3.31
C ILE A 229 4.35 16.15 1.90
N THR A 230 4.59 15.16 1.03
CA THR A 230 4.12 15.14 -0.37
C THR A 230 3.62 13.75 -0.73
N PRO A 231 2.80 13.60 -1.77
CA PRO A 231 2.69 12.31 -2.45
C PRO A 231 4.07 11.88 -2.95
N ALA A 232 4.25 10.60 -3.26
CA ALA A 232 5.50 10.14 -3.86
C ALA A 232 5.69 10.77 -5.25
N PRO A 233 6.87 11.34 -5.56
CA PRO A 233 7.16 11.80 -6.91
C PRO A 233 7.31 10.57 -7.83
N LEU A 234 6.53 10.53 -8.91
CA LEU A 234 6.76 9.61 -10.01
C LEU A 234 7.87 10.19 -10.88
N LEU A 235 9.00 9.49 -10.92
CA LEU A 235 10.09 9.78 -11.84
C LEU A 235 10.17 8.63 -12.84
N LEU A 236 10.52 8.91 -14.09
CA LEU A 236 10.71 7.90 -15.13
C LEU A 236 12.10 8.06 -15.72
N THR A 237 12.93 7.02 -15.69
CA THR A 237 14.29 7.08 -16.25
C THR A 237 14.30 6.46 -17.64
N THR A 238 14.68 7.23 -18.64
CA THR A 238 14.80 6.74 -20.03
C THR A 238 16.06 5.89 -20.20
N SER A 239 16.15 5.13 -21.30
CA SER A 239 17.34 4.36 -21.66
C SER A 239 18.61 5.21 -21.85
N THR A 240 18.43 6.51 -22.11
CA THR A 240 19.54 7.48 -22.25
C THR A 240 19.99 8.09 -20.92
N GLY A 241 19.33 7.75 -19.80
CA GLY A 241 19.61 8.29 -18.46
C GLY A 241 18.86 9.59 -18.13
N GLN A 242 18.10 10.17 -19.07
CA GLN A 242 17.24 11.32 -18.79
C GLN A 242 16.12 10.96 -17.82
N VAL A 243 15.70 11.93 -17.01
CA VAL A 243 14.65 11.78 -16.00
C VAL A 243 13.40 12.60 -16.36
N ILE A 244 12.34 11.83 -16.52
CA ILE A 244 10.89 12.06 -16.54
C ILE A 244 10.24 12.58 -15.25
N PHE A 245 9.98 13.88 -15.02
CA PHE A 245 9.11 14.23 -13.88
C PHE A 245 7.66 13.88 -14.21
N GLY A 246 7.20 12.72 -13.76
CA GLY A 246 5.82 12.26 -13.91
C GLY A 246 4.85 13.08 -13.06
N GLY A 247 5.30 13.76 -12.01
CA GLY A 247 4.43 14.47 -11.06
C GLY A 247 4.37 13.75 -9.72
N PHE A 248 3.84 14.43 -8.71
CA PHE A 248 3.43 13.84 -7.44
C PHE A 248 2.21 12.96 -7.67
N ARG A 249 2.32 11.68 -7.33
CA ARG A 249 1.27 10.68 -7.57
C ARG A 249 0.71 10.14 -6.26
N GLU A 250 -0.60 10.25 -6.15
CA GLU A 250 -1.39 9.64 -5.08
C GLU A 250 -1.51 8.13 -5.26
N PHE A 251 -1.63 7.41 -4.15
CA PHE A 251 -2.16 6.05 -4.17
C PHE A 251 -3.69 6.11 -4.28
N ILE A 252 -4.32 5.04 -4.76
CA ILE A 252 -5.79 4.98 -4.83
C ILE A 252 -6.47 5.23 -3.47
N PHE A 253 -5.81 4.87 -2.37
CA PHE A 253 -6.22 5.20 -1.01
C PHE A 253 -6.46 6.69 -0.80
N ASP A 254 -5.54 7.54 -1.28
CA ASP A 254 -5.54 8.99 -1.05
C ASP A 254 -6.72 9.70 -1.71
N LYS A 255 -7.30 9.10 -2.75
CA LYS A 255 -8.47 9.61 -3.48
C LYS A 255 -9.66 9.92 -2.55
N PHE A 256 -9.76 9.18 -1.44
CA PHE A 256 -10.89 9.25 -0.52
C PHE A 256 -10.56 9.98 0.78
N VAL A 257 -9.33 10.47 0.93
CA VAL A 257 -8.89 11.18 2.13
C VAL A 257 -9.33 12.65 2.06
N ILE A 258 -9.94 13.12 3.15
CA ILE A 258 -10.43 14.48 3.32
C ILE A 258 -9.84 15.14 4.57
N LEU A 259 -9.81 16.47 4.58
CA LEU A 259 -9.67 17.26 5.80
C LEU A 259 -10.95 17.16 6.63
N LEU A 260 -10.83 16.83 7.90
CA LEU A 260 -11.97 16.78 8.81
C LEU A 260 -12.48 18.16 9.23
N SER A 261 -11.73 19.23 8.96
CA SER A 261 -12.14 20.61 9.25
C SER A 261 -13.24 21.11 8.33
N ASP A 262 -13.21 20.73 7.04
CA ASP A 262 -14.07 21.31 6.00
C ASP A 262 -14.46 20.35 4.87
N GLY A 263 -13.98 19.10 4.89
CA GLY A 263 -14.28 18.10 3.87
C GLY A 263 -13.45 18.20 2.60
N THR A 264 -12.44 19.07 2.55
CA THR A 264 -11.57 19.22 1.37
C THR A 264 -10.78 17.94 1.10
N TYR A 265 -10.85 17.41 -0.11
CA TYR A 265 -10.09 16.22 -0.53
C TYR A 265 -8.59 16.50 -0.66
N LEU A 266 -7.75 15.53 -0.27
CA LEU A 266 -6.30 15.63 -0.47
C LEU A 266 -5.90 15.76 -1.94
N SER A 267 -6.69 15.19 -2.86
CA SER A 267 -6.46 15.33 -4.30
C SER A 267 -6.46 16.78 -4.80
N ASN A 268 -7.12 17.71 -4.10
CA ASN A 268 -7.03 19.14 -4.42
C ASN A 268 -5.62 19.67 -4.16
N PHE A 269 -4.99 19.25 -3.06
CA PHE A 269 -3.61 19.62 -2.74
C PHE A 269 -2.62 19.02 -3.74
N THR A 270 -2.80 17.75 -4.12
CA THR A 270 -1.97 17.10 -5.15
C THR A 270 -2.07 17.81 -6.50
N THR A 271 -3.28 18.24 -6.89
CA THR A 271 -3.49 18.98 -8.14
C THR A 271 -2.72 20.30 -8.14
N GLU A 272 -2.77 21.06 -7.05
CA GLU A 272 -2.02 22.31 -6.91
C GLU A 272 -0.50 22.05 -6.86
N LEU A 273 -0.06 21.03 -6.12
CA LEU A 273 1.36 20.65 -6.00
C LEU A 273 1.96 20.27 -7.37
N ASN A 274 1.18 19.62 -8.24
CA ASN A 274 1.61 19.23 -9.60
C ASN A 274 1.73 20.40 -10.59
N LYS A 275 1.38 21.63 -10.19
CA LYS A 275 1.72 22.84 -10.95
C LYS A 275 3.21 23.16 -10.86
N PHE A 276 3.92 22.61 -9.86
CA PHE A 276 5.36 22.73 -9.76
C PHE A 276 6.05 22.03 -10.94
N SER A 277 6.86 22.79 -11.68
CA SER A 277 7.66 22.35 -12.84
C SER A 277 6.89 21.72 -14.01
N GLY A 278 5.60 21.43 -13.88
CA GLY A 278 4.78 20.75 -14.88
C GLY A 278 5.08 19.26 -15.02
N ILE A 279 4.03 18.44 -15.15
CA ILE A 279 4.14 17.01 -15.47
C ILE A 279 4.74 16.85 -16.87
N GLY A 280 5.72 15.94 -17.00
CA GLY A 280 6.42 15.63 -18.24
C GLY A 280 7.74 16.38 -18.44
N THR A 281 8.15 17.21 -17.48
CA THR A 281 9.42 17.95 -17.56
C THR A 281 10.62 17.00 -17.52
N ILE A 282 11.57 17.23 -18.43
CA ILE A 282 12.71 16.36 -18.68
C ILE A 282 13.98 16.98 -18.08
N HIS A 283 14.70 16.17 -17.32
CA HIS A 283 16.03 16.49 -16.76
C HIS A 283 17.08 15.57 -17.37
N ASN A 284 18.33 16.02 -17.41
CA ASN A 284 19.41 15.24 -18.04
C ASN A 284 19.80 13.99 -17.24
N SER A 285 19.55 14.01 -15.92
CA SER A 285 19.84 12.89 -15.02
C SER A 285 19.04 13.04 -13.71
N MET A 286 19.07 12.01 -12.86
CA MET A 286 18.51 12.08 -11.51
C MET A 286 19.17 13.19 -10.68
N ASN A 287 20.50 13.34 -10.79
CA ASN A 287 21.22 14.37 -10.05
C ASN A 287 20.82 15.78 -10.50
N ASP A 288 20.59 15.97 -11.80
CA ASP A 288 20.08 17.22 -12.37
C ASP A 288 18.67 17.55 -11.85
N PHE A 289 17.77 16.56 -11.83
CA PHE A 289 16.44 16.71 -11.23
C PHE A 289 16.53 17.10 -9.75
N LEU A 290 17.31 16.37 -8.94
CA LEU A 290 17.44 16.66 -7.50
C LEU A 290 18.05 18.03 -7.24
N HIS A 291 19.09 18.43 -7.99
CA HIS A 291 19.65 19.77 -7.90
C HIS A 291 18.63 20.84 -8.27
N TYR A 292 17.88 20.66 -9.36
CA TYR A 292 16.81 21.58 -9.74
C TYR A 292 15.75 21.67 -8.64
N PHE A 293 15.26 20.52 -8.15
CA PHE A 293 14.23 20.43 -7.12
C PHE A 293 14.65 21.14 -5.83
N ILE A 294 15.82 20.81 -5.28
CA ILE A 294 16.35 21.40 -4.04
C ILE A 294 16.52 22.91 -4.15
N ASN A 295 16.96 23.41 -5.31
CA ASN A 295 17.22 24.84 -5.49
C ASN A 295 15.98 25.66 -5.84
N THR A 296 14.95 25.06 -6.45
CA THR A 296 13.79 25.81 -6.97
C THR A 296 12.50 25.56 -6.18
N PHE A 297 12.28 24.33 -5.71
CA PHE A 297 11.05 23.96 -5.01
C PHE A 297 10.81 24.82 -3.76
N PRO A 298 11.79 25.07 -2.87
CA PRO A 298 11.56 25.89 -1.66
C PRO A 298 11.09 27.33 -1.94
N SER A 299 11.40 27.87 -3.12
CA SER A 299 11.00 29.23 -3.53
C SER A 299 9.68 29.24 -4.32
N SER A 300 9.10 28.08 -4.60
CA SER A 300 7.84 27.95 -5.33
C SER A 300 6.62 28.19 -4.42
N PRO A 301 5.48 28.68 -4.96
CA PRO A 301 4.23 28.74 -4.22
C PRO A 301 3.79 27.37 -3.68
N GLU A 302 4.07 26.29 -4.41
CA GLU A 302 3.67 24.93 -4.07
C GLU A 302 4.36 24.39 -2.81
N TYR A 303 5.53 24.92 -2.43
CA TYR A 303 6.22 24.51 -1.20
C TYR A 303 5.36 24.75 0.06
N GLN A 304 4.55 25.80 0.07
CA GLN A 304 3.63 26.11 1.18
C GLN A 304 2.58 25.02 1.39
N ILE A 305 2.18 24.31 0.33
CA ILE A 305 1.27 23.16 0.43
C ILE A 305 1.91 22.06 1.28
N THR A 306 3.20 21.80 1.07
CA THR A 306 3.92 20.73 1.77
C THR A 306 4.12 21.02 3.26
N GLN A 307 4.35 22.29 3.60
CA GLN A 307 4.44 22.75 4.97
C GLN A 307 3.08 22.68 5.67
N LYS A 308 2.01 23.09 4.97
CA LYS A 308 0.64 22.94 5.46
C LYS A 308 0.31 21.47 5.71
N MET A 309 0.68 20.58 4.80
CA MET A 309 0.45 19.15 4.95
C MET A 309 1.25 18.53 6.10
N MET A 310 2.47 19.00 6.36
CA MET A 310 3.23 18.62 7.57
C MET A 310 2.49 19.01 8.87
N ASN A 311 1.90 20.21 8.92
CA ASN A 311 1.11 20.61 10.09
C ASN A 311 -0.18 19.79 10.23
N ILE A 312 -0.88 19.54 9.12
CA ILE A 312 -2.08 18.70 9.10
C ILE A 312 -1.73 17.29 9.60
N SER A 313 -0.69 16.65 9.06
CA SER A 313 -0.32 15.28 9.37
C SER A 313 0.22 15.07 10.79
N THR A 314 0.44 16.15 11.53
CA THR A 314 0.87 16.16 12.94
C THR A 314 -0.14 16.84 13.87
N THR A 315 -1.33 17.17 13.36
CA THR A 315 -2.47 17.66 14.13
C THR A 315 -3.50 16.55 14.29
N SER A 316 -3.74 16.11 15.53
CA SER A 316 -4.71 15.05 15.84
C SER A 316 -6.09 15.30 15.21
N LYS A 317 -6.67 14.27 14.60
CA LYS A 317 -8.01 14.27 13.98
C LYS A 317 -8.14 15.32 12.87
N SER A 318 -7.09 15.53 12.09
CA SER A 318 -7.12 16.44 10.94
C SER A 318 -7.55 15.76 9.65
N LEU A 319 -7.30 14.45 9.51
CA LEU A 319 -7.56 13.67 8.30
C LEU A 319 -8.49 12.49 8.57
N GLY A 320 -9.30 12.13 7.56
CA GLY A 320 -10.12 10.93 7.58
C GLY A 320 -10.54 10.49 6.19
N ILE A 321 -11.04 9.26 6.07
CA ILE A 321 -11.59 8.71 4.83
C ILE A 321 -13.10 8.76 4.89
N LEU A 322 -13.73 9.42 3.91
CA LEU A 322 -15.18 9.50 3.82
C LEU A 322 -15.71 8.54 2.75
N SER A 323 -16.61 7.64 3.16
CA SER A 323 -17.26 6.69 2.24
C SER A 323 -18.17 7.39 1.24
N LEU A 324 -18.22 6.89 -0.01
CA LEU A 324 -18.95 7.50 -1.14
C LEU A 324 -20.43 7.83 -0.86
N ASN A 325 -21.08 7.08 0.02
CA ASN A 325 -22.49 7.26 0.36
C ASN A 325 -22.73 8.14 1.60
N LYS A 326 -21.67 8.64 2.23
CA LYS A 326 -21.72 9.44 3.45
C LYS A 326 -21.30 10.87 3.13
N THR A 327 -22.05 11.83 3.67
CA THR A 327 -21.78 13.26 3.48
C THR A 327 -21.43 13.95 4.80
N ASP A 328 -21.75 13.32 5.94
CA ASP A 328 -21.33 13.82 7.25
C ASP A 328 -19.87 13.42 7.52
N ILE A 329 -19.01 14.43 7.64
CA ILE A 329 -17.58 14.29 7.97
C ILE A 329 -17.39 13.52 9.28
N LYS A 330 -18.35 13.57 10.21
CA LYS A 330 -18.30 12.82 11.48
C LYS A 330 -18.27 11.30 11.29
N ASP A 331 -18.75 10.82 10.15
CA ASP A 331 -18.73 9.39 9.84
C ASP A 331 -17.40 8.91 9.23
N ALA A 332 -16.45 9.82 8.98
CA ALA A 332 -15.17 9.49 8.38
C ALA A 332 -14.37 8.47 9.22
N PHE A 333 -13.55 7.66 8.55
CA PHE A 333 -12.54 6.84 9.20
C PHE A 333 -11.32 7.71 9.51
N ILE A 334 -11.27 8.22 10.74
CA ILE A 334 -10.20 9.12 11.22
C ILE A 334 -8.82 8.46 11.09
N LEU A 335 -7.88 9.16 10.46
CA LEU A 335 -6.51 8.70 10.27
C LEU A 335 -5.58 9.22 11.38
N GLU A 336 -4.51 8.46 11.65
CA GLU A 336 -3.49 8.79 12.63
C GLU A 336 -2.73 10.03 12.21
N THR A 337 -2.91 11.11 12.95
CA THR A 337 -2.34 12.44 12.67
C THR A 337 -1.84 13.12 13.95
N SER A 338 -1.76 12.38 15.06
CA SER A 338 -1.38 12.90 16.38
C SER A 338 0.10 12.74 16.72
N LEU A 339 0.87 12.06 15.86
CA LEU A 339 2.28 11.74 16.09
C LEU A 339 3.14 12.98 15.88
N ILE A 340 3.88 13.38 16.93
CA ILE A 340 4.80 14.52 16.93
C ILE A 340 6.15 14.04 17.48
N PRO A 341 7.25 14.15 16.70
CA PRO A 341 7.29 14.55 15.29
C PRO A 341 6.52 13.57 14.39
N TYR A 342 6.24 13.99 13.15
CA TYR A 342 5.69 13.11 12.13
C TYR A 342 6.51 11.81 12.06
N LEU A 343 5.82 10.66 12.15
CA LEU A 343 6.44 9.35 12.01
C LEU A 343 6.13 8.78 10.63
N PRO A 344 7.13 8.68 9.73
CA PRO A 344 6.94 8.11 8.40
C PRO A 344 6.34 6.71 8.46
N LYS A 345 5.50 6.37 7.47
CA LYS A 345 4.74 5.10 7.38
C LYS A 345 3.71 4.86 8.48
N SER A 346 3.80 5.55 9.63
CA SER A 346 2.82 5.46 10.71
C SER A 346 1.70 6.49 10.52
N SER A 347 2.08 7.75 10.40
CA SER A 347 1.12 8.85 10.25
C SER A 347 0.40 8.75 8.89
N ILE A 348 -0.89 9.08 8.85
CA ILE A 348 -1.80 9.01 7.69
C ILE A 348 -2.12 7.59 7.20
N SER A 349 -1.13 6.68 7.17
CA SER A 349 -1.30 5.29 6.72
C SER A 349 -1.93 4.36 7.77
N HIS A 350 -2.30 4.90 8.94
CA HIS A 350 -3.00 4.20 10.00
C HIS A 350 -4.27 4.94 10.42
N CYS A 351 -5.14 4.26 11.14
CA CYS A 351 -6.26 4.89 11.83
C CYS A 351 -5.84 5.47 13.19
N ASP A 352 -6.56 6.51 13.64
CA ASP A 352 -6.30 7.18 14.91
C ASP A 352 -6.31 6.20 16.08
N TYR A 353 -5.16 6.05 16.75
CA TYR A 353 -4.97 5.01 17.74
C TYR A 353 -5.98 5.13 18.89
N THR A 354 -6.11 6.34 19.47
CA THR A 354 -6.96 6.57 20.65
C THR A 354 -8.44 6.33 20.36
N THR A 355 -8.90 6.74 19.18
CA THR A 355 -10.30 6.57 18.76
C THR A 355 -10.67 5.10 18.62
N TYR A 356 -9.75 4.27 18.09
CA TYR A 356 -10.10 2.92 17.67
C TYR A 356 -9.63 1.77 18.58
N THR A 357 -8.80 2.00 19.60
CA THR A 357 -8.28 0.95 20.51
C THR A 357 -9.35 0.03 21.11
N LYS A 358 -10.53 0.57 21.44
CA LYS A 358 -11.65 -0.20 22.03
C LYS A 358 -12.87 -0.24 21.11
N SER A 359 -12.64 -0.21 19.81
CA SER A 359 -13.67 -0.23 18.78
C SER A 359 -13.51 -1.46 17.89
N SER A 360 -14.47 -1.70 17.00
CA SER A 360 -14.37 -2.72 15.96
C SER A 360 -13.28 -2.45 14.92
N ASP A 361 -12.84 -1.20 14.75
CA ASP A 361 -11.86 -0.78 13.73
C ASP A 361 -10.44 -0.64 14.31
N PHE A 362 -10.05 -1.56 15.19
CA PHE A 362 -8.78 -1.49 15.93
C PHE A 362 -7.55 -1.94 15.13
N LEU A 363 -7.74 -2.67 14.03
CA LEU A 363 -6.67 -3.45 13.38
C LEU A 363 -5.59 -2.56 12.77
N MET A 364 -5.97 -1.48 12.09
CA MET A 364 -5.03 -0.60 11.38
C MET A 364 -4.52 0.55 12.25
N ARG A 365 -4.36 0.35 13.55
CA ARG A 365 -3.66 1.31 14.42
C ARG A 365 -2.16 1.13 14.29
N TYR A 366 -1.38 2.20 14.38
CA TYR A 366 0.09 2.15 14.22
C TYR A 366 0.84 1.39 15.33
N LEU A 367 0.16 1.02 16.42
CA LEU A 367 0.70 0.21 17.49
C LEU A 367 -0.27 -0.90 17.87
N GLN A 368 0.31 -2.08 18.05
CA GLN A 368 -0.31 -3.17 18.79
C GLN A 368 -0.07 -2.97 20.29
N ASP A 369 -1.07 -3.34 21.11
CA ASP A 369 -0.97 -3.31 22.56
C ASP A 369 -0.36 -4.63 23.07
N PRO A 370 0.83 -4.59 23.71
CA PRO A 370 1.41 -5.79 24.32
C PRO A 370 0.47 -6.41 25.36
N GLY A 371 0.46 -7.74 25.45
CA GLY A 371 -0.41 -8.47 26.35
C GLY A 371 -1.88 -8.54 25.95
N VAL A 372 -2.24 -8.06 24.75
CA VAL A 372 -3.61 -8.12 24.24
C VAL A 372 -3.66 -9.04 23.02
N SER A 373 -4.38 -10.15 23.15
CA SER A 373 -4.63 -11.04 22.01
C SER A 373 -5.65 -10.46 21.03
N LEU A 374 -5.61 -10.89 19.78
CA LEU A 374 -6.55 -10.54 18.73
C LEU A 374 -8.00 -10.80 19.18
N LYS A 375 -8.24 -11.97 19.79
CA LYS A 375 -9.55 -12.34 20.36
C LYS A 375 -10.01 -11.35 21.42
N LYS A 376 -9.10 -10.87 22.28
CA LYS A 376 -9.42 -9.86 23.28
C LYS A 376 -9.74 -8.51 22.62
N SER A 377 -9.00 -8.10 21.59
CA SER A 377 -9.28 -6.88 20.82
C SER A 377 -10.66 -6.94 20.14
N ILE A 378 -11.01 -8.06 19.49
CA ILE A 378 -12.34 -8.28 18.91
C ILE A 378 -13.43 -8.16 19.97
N HIS A 379 -13.21 -8.75 21.14
CA HIS A 379 -14.17 -8.66 22.25
C HIS A 379 -14.33 -7.24 22.77
N LEU A 380 -13.23 -6.50 22.96
CA LEU A 380 -13.24 -5.10 23.39
C LEU A 380 -13.92 -4.20 22.36
N GLY A 381 -13.80 -4.52 21.07
CA GLY A 381 -14.48 -3.85 19.97
C GLY A 381 -15.96 -4.23 19.78
N GLY A 382 -16.54 -5.02 20.69
CA GLY A 382 -17.97 -5.38 20.68
C GLY A 382 -18.31 -6.69 19.98
N ASN A 383 -17.32 -7.56 19.68
CA ASN A 383 -17.51 -8.83 18.95
C ASN A 383 -18.14 -8.65 17.57
N TYR A 384 -17.60 -7.72 16.77
CA TYR A 384 -18.05 -7.52 15.39
C TYR A 384 -18.00 -8.82 14.57
N GLU A 385 -19.00 -9.07 13.74
CA GLU A 385 -19.18 -10.38 13.09
C GLU A 385 -18.02 -10.74 12.15
N ASN A 386 -17.43 -9.74 11.48
CA ASN A 386 -16.29 -9.92 10.57
C ASN A 386 -14.94 -9.92 11.32
N GLY A 387 -14.99 -10.10 12.64
CA GLY A 387 -13.83 -10.23 13.51
C GLY A 387 -12.94 -8.97 13.48
N PRO A 388 -11.67 -9.09 13.08
CA PRO A 388 -10.71 -7.99 13.15
C PRO A 388 -10.83 -6.97 12.01
N ILE A 389 -11.53 -7.29 10.92
CA ILE A 389 -11.78 -6.35 9.82
C ILE A 389 -13.05 -5.57 10.15
N GLY A 390 -12.89 -4.47 10.86
CA GLY A 390 -13.98 -3.60 11.30
C GLY A 390 -14.78 -2.96 10.15
N PRO A 391 -15.95 -2.37 10.44
CA PRO A 391 -16.84 -1.80 9.43
C PRO A 391 -16.21 -0.65 8.64
N LYS A 392 -15.47 0.26 9.29
CA LYS A 392 -14.81 1.36 8.57
C LYS A 392 -13.65 0.86 7.73
N LEU A 393 -12.87 -0.11 8.23
CA LEU A 393 -11.82 -0.75 7.45
C LEU A 393 -12.38 -1.47 6.22
N ALA A 394 -13.45 -2.25 6.40
CA ALA A 394 -14.13 -2.94 5.30
C ALA A 394 -14.69 -1.94 4.26
N GLU A 395 -15.31 -0.85 4.71
CA GLU A 395 -15.76 0.24 3.83
C GLU A 395 -14.57 0.82 3.04
N THR A 396 -13.45 1.15 3.69
CA THR A 396 -12.26 1.67 3.01
C THR A 396 -11.69 0.71 1.96
N LEU A 397 -11.57 -0.58 2.29
CA LEU A 397 -11.14 -1.57 1.31
C LEU A 397 -12.12 -1.67 0.13
N SER A 398 -13.41 -1.51 0.39
CA SER A 398 -14.41 -1.43 -0.67
C SER A 398 -14.28 -0.17 -1.54
N LEU A 399 -13.98 0.98 -0.92
CA LEU A 399 -13.76 2.25 -1.62
C LEU A 399 -12.56 2.22 -2.55
N ILE A 400 -11.46 1.55 -2.17
CA ILE A 400 -10.31 1.44 -3.08
C ILE A 400 -10.55 0.42 -4.20
N GLY A 401 -11.49 -0.52 -4.04
CA GLY A 401 -12.01 -1.35 -5.12
C GLY A 401 -12.19 -2.83 -4.81
N TYR A 402 -11.92 -3.28 -3.58
CA TYR A 402 -12.20 -4.68 -3.20
C TYR A 402 -13.70 -4.94 -3.06
N GLN A 403 -14.11 -6.18 -3.35
CA GLN A 403 -15.47 -6.63 -3.06
C GLN A 403 -15.50 -7.24 -1.66
N ILE A 404 -16.30 -6.68 -0.75
CA ILE A 404 -16.51 -7.22 0.60
C ILE A 404 -17.75 -8.13 0.59
N GLN A 405 -17.71 -9.27 1.30
CA GLN A 405 -18.77 -10.30 1.19
C GLN A 405 -20.18 -9.79 1.56
N ASN A 406 -20.28 -8.80 2.46
CA ASN A 406 -21.54 -8.25 2.95
C ASN A 406 -21.76 -6.76 2.62
N LEU A 407 -20.95 -6.16 1.74
CA LEU A 407 -21.16 -4.77 1.29
C LEU A 407 -21.46 -4.70 -0.22
N PRO A 408 -22.34 -3.79 -0.66
CA PRO A 408 -22.54 -3.53 -2.08
C PRO A 408 -21.24 -3.08 -2.75
N ASN A 409 -20.92 -3.62 -3.93
CA ASN A 409 -19.73 -3.20 -4.68
C ASN A 409 -19.95 -1.80 -5.29
N PRO A 410 -19.18 -0.75 -4.87
CA PRO A 410 -19.37 0.61 -5.36
C PRO A 410 -18.96 0.79 -6.84
N PHE A 411 -18.14 -0.10 -7.40
CA PHE A 411 -17.58 0.03 -8.76
C PHE A 411 -18.22 -0.91 -9.80
N LYS A 412 -19.34 -1.55 -9.48
CA LYS A 412 -19.98 -2.55 -10.36
C LYS A 412 -20.29 -2.02 -11.78
N ASN A 413 -20.43 -0.71 -11.96
CA ASN A 413 -20.74 -0.05 -13.24
C ASN A 413 -19.57 0.69 -13.91
N ASP A 414 -18.42 0.87 -13.25
CA ASP A 414 -17.28 1.64 -13.78
C ASP A 414 -16.15 0.78 -14.36
N LYS A 415 -16.32 -0.55 -14.42
CA LYS A 415 -15.34 -1.50 -14.99
C LYS A 415 -14.91 -1.21 -16.43
N LYS A 416 -15.65 -0.40 -17.17
CA LYS A 416 -15.32 0.03 -18.55
C LYS A 416 -14.38 1.24 -18.62
N LYS A 417 -13.93 1.78 -17.48
CA LYS A 417 -13.18 3.05 -17.43
C LYS A 417 -11.76 2.93 -16.87
N LEU A 418 -11.34 1.79 -16.33
CA LEU A 418 -9.95 1.53 -15.94
C LEU A 418 -9.17 0.94 -17.11
#